data_AF-A0A1G4JAG0-F1
#
_entry.id   AF-A0A1G4JAG0-F1
#
_cell.length_a   1.000
_cell.length_b   1.000
_cell.length_c   1.000
_cell.angle_alpha   90.00
_cell.angle_beta   90.00
_cell.angle_gamma   90.00
#
_symmetry.space_group_name_H-M   'P 1'
#
loop_
_entity.id
_entity.type
_entity.pdbx_description
1 polymer ?
#
loop_
_entity_poly.entity_id
_entity_poly.type
_entity_poly.pdbx_seq_one_letter_code
_entity_poly.pdbx_strand_id
1 'polypeptide(L)'
;MDESLEDLLDDKFGVLSLNVSQSPLALGNWVDLLNYLLEKAHPLNKRINPQLLELIRHTYGSLFTYFPLLENYSVDCALLEYKLGNVKEMHAVFTAALQRHNNSSLLLWLEYLKLCNEVVTNHKQLFRKYELAESHVGLHFYSGEFWELYLEQIKLRCTGHRRYLAVLRKVLEVPAYSYSKFFALWLHAIDEIKDVKQLTLMAPELEIHRKIKVRVRGRERKGPQLQEGKKALRKFTKELYMVTQHRVLEIYNLFEINIKTHFYCSAETLIEKSEITAWSRYLDFSVENGVDELTHLNFQRALLPLAHYEMIWLKFAAWLIENSQDYLTSKNVLSLGLQLSHKKAKILEKLCGLLIKLGKQEELVLLFQQTQAAFDDKIEETDDFELFMDYFQFTLFVEKWGHREAEGVAMNILRKRLSYGGNKKGQEELLHLVCQMYARFSREVLEEQIFRLIIDEDWSYYLDSAKFWYEYCNRVWTDQETSYLENRRYIVQKILPLVSKRSANAKQSVISFCETYMPEDVDVCYDTLGGDLPAQLISR
;
A
#
# COMPACT_ATOMS: atom_id res chain seq x y z
N MET A 1 -17.79 -19.44 43.63
CA MET A 1 -16.44 -18.86 43.81
C MET A 1 -16.02 -18.49 42.42
N ASP A 2 -15.96 -17.20 42.12
CA ASP A 2 -15.37 -16.76 40.85
C ASP A 2 -13.87 -17.07 40.98
N GLU A 3 -13.38 -18.02 40.19
CA GLU A 3 -11.94 -18.30 40.09
C GLU A 3 -11.23 -17.01 39.74
N SER A 4 -10.16 -16.67 40.47
CA SER A 4 -9.40 -15.47 40.17
C SER A 4 -8.69 -15.63 38.82
N LEU A 5 -8.38 -14.52 38.14
CA LEU A 5 -7.66 -14.59 36.86
C LEU A 5 -6.31 -15.31 37.00
N GLU A 6 -5.65 -15.19 38.15
CA GLU A 6 -4.39 -15.87 38.47
C GLU A 6 -4.56 -17.38 38.62
N ASP A 7 -5.71 -17.87 39.07
CA ASP A 7 -5.99 -19.30 39.14
C ASP A 7 -6.27 -19.91 37.76
N LEU A 8 -6.73 -19.10 36.81
CA LEU A 8 -7.07 -19.51 35.43
C LEU A 8 -5.85 -19.53 34.50
N LEU A 9 -4.92 -18.61 34.70
CA LEU A 9 -3.73 -18.42 33.87
C LEU A 9 -2.53 -19.12 34.51
N ASP A 10 -1.98 -20.12 33.83
CA ASP A 10 -0.76 -20.83 34.26
C ASP A 10 0.52 -20.11 33.79
N ASP A 11 1.69 -20.63 34.19
CA ASP A 11 3.01 -20.08 33.84
C ASP A 11 3.22 -19.88 32.32
N LYS A 12 2.47 -20.61 31.48
CA LYS A 12 2.52 -20.47 30.02
C LYS A 12 2.06 -19.08 29.58
N PHE A 13 1.12 -18.46 30.28
CA PHE A 13 0.67 -17.10 29.99
C PHE A 13 1.84 -16.10 30.06
N GLY A 14 2.67 -16.20 31.10
CA GLY A 14 3.84 -15.33 31.28
C GLY A 14 4.82 -15.44 30.12
N VAL A 15 5.11 -16.66 29.66
CA VAL A 15 5.99 -16.89 28.51
C VAL A 15 5.40 -16.33 27.21
N LEU A 16 4.13 -16.61 26.92
CA LEU A 16 3.46 -16.14 25.70
C LEU A 16 3.34 -14.61 25.66
N SER A 17 2.97 -13.99 26.79
CA SER A 17 2.88 -12.55 26.92
C SER A 17 4.26 -11.88 26.77
N LEU A 18 5.32 -12.50 27.30
CA LEU A 18 6.68 -12.00 27.16
C LEU A 18 7.15 -12.05 25.69
N ASN A 19 6.86 -13.14 24.98
CA ASN A 19 7.20 -13.28 23.55
C ASN A 19 6.52 -12.20 22.69
N VAL A 20 5.25 -11.89 22.97
CA VAL A 20 4.54 -10.78 22.30
C VAL A 20 5.18 -9.44 22.62
N SER A 21 5.52 -9.19 23.89
CA SER A 21 6.15 -7.94 24.31
C SER A 21 7.55 -7.74 23.71
N GLN A 22 8.32 -8.81 23.54
CA GLN A 22 9.66 -8.77 22.96
C GLN A 22 9.64 -8.58 21.45
N SER A 23 8.68 -9.21 20.76
CA SER A 23 8.54 -9.17 19.31
C SER A 23 7.10 -8.85 18.88
N PRO A 24 6.63 -7.59 19.01
CA PRO A 24 5.25 -7.22 18.72
C PRO A 24 4.85 -7.36 17.24
N LEU A 25 5.82 -7.34 16.32
CA LEU A 25 5.58 -7.48 14.88
C LEU A 25 5.56 -8.94 14.40
N ALA A 26 5.87 -9.90 15.28
CA ALA A 26 5.80 -11.33 14.96
C ALA A 26 4.36 -11.83 15.19
N LEU A 27 3.59 -11.96 14.11
CA LEU A 27 2.18 -12.38 14.17
C LEU A 27 2.00 -13.72 14.90
N GLY A 28 2.93 -14.68 14.70
CA GLY A 28 2.86 -16.00 15.34
C GLY A 28 2.74 -15.94 16.87
N ASN A 29 3.48 -15.05 17.52
CA ASN A 29 3.44 -14.88 18.98
C ASN A 29 2.04 -14.44 19.45
N TRP A 30 1.39 -13.55 18.70
CA TRP A 30 0.04 -13.12 19.01
C TRP A 30 -0.98 -14.24 18.83
N VAL A 31 -0.83 -15.05 17.79
CA VAL A 31 -1.71 -16.18 17.51
C VAL A 31 -1.63 -17.19 18.64
N ASP A 32 -0.42 -17.52 19.11
CA ASP A 32 -0.22 -18.46 20.21
C ASP A 32 -0.83 -17.94 21.53
N LEU A 33 -0.63 -16.66 21.85
CA LEU A 33 -1.23 -16.03 23.02
C LEU A 33 -2.76 -16.03 22.94
N LEU A 34 -3.32 -15.63 21.80
CA LEU A 34 -4.76 -15.52 21.62
C LEU A 34 -5.44 -16.89 21.68
N ASN A 35 -4.86 -17.90 21.02
CA ASN A 35 -5.37 -19.28 21.06
C ASN A 35 -5.36 -19.83 22.48
N TYR A 36 -4.30 -19.59 23.25
CA TYR A 36 -4.23 -19.98 24.65
C TYR A 36 -5.34 -19.33 25.49
N LEU A 37 -5.56 -18.03 25.34
CA LEU A 37 -6.62 -17.33 26.09
C LEU A 37 -8.02 -17.83 25.69
N LEU A 38 -8.25 -18.09 24.41
CA LEU A 38 -9.52 -18.64 23.91
C LEU A 38 -9.77 -20.07 24.38
N GLU A 39 -8.71 -20.88 24.52
CA GLU A 39 -8.78 -22.23 25.10
C GLU A 39 -9.22 -22.17 26.56
N LYS A 40 -8.62 -21.28 27.37
CA LYS A 40 -9.01 -21.06 28.77
C LYS A 40 -10.43 -20.49 28.91
N ALA A 41 -10.91 -19.76 27.92
CA ALA A 41 -12.27 -19.24 27.87
C ALA A 41 -13.33 -20.29 27.51
N HIS A 42 -12.93 -21.50 27.10
CA HIS A 42 -13.88 -22.54 26.71
C HIS A 42 -14.48 -23.26 27.93
N PRO A 43 -15.81 -23.53 27.97
CA PRO A 43 -16.82 -23.24 26.95
C PRO A 43 -17.30 -21.78 26.96
N LEU A 44 -17.36 -21.17 25.77
CA LEU A 44 -17.84 -19.80 25.57
C LEU A 44 -19.33 -19.68 25.91
N ASN A 45 -19.64 -19.17 27.10
CA ASN A 45 -20.99 -18.90 27.55
C ASN A 45 -21.04 -17.64 28.42
N LYS A 46 -22.24 -17.20 28.81
CA LYS A 46 -22.45 -15.97 29.59
C LYS A 46 -21.85 -15.99 31.01
N ARG A 47 -21.30 -17.12 31.45
CA ARG A 47 -20.63 -17.29 32.76
C ARG A 47 -19.11 -17.21 32.64
N ILE A 48 -18.57 -16.83 31.48
CA ILE A 48 -17.14 -16.57 31.31
C ILE A 48 -16.67 -15.56 32.37
N ASN A 49 -15.47 -15.78 32.91
CA ASN A 49 -14.86 -14.84 33.84
C ASN A 49 -14.73 -13.46 33.15
N PRO A 50 -15.24 -12.37 33.75
CA PRO A 50 -15.26 -11.04 33.13
C PRO A 50 -13.87 -10.46 32.92
N GLN A 51 -12.92 -10.74 33.81
CA GLN A 51 -11.53 -10.30 33.69
C GLN A 51 -10.83 -11.00 32.53
N LEU A 52 -11.07 -12.30 32.34
CA LEU A 52 -10.55 -13.05 31.20
C LEU A 52 -11.13 -12.55 29.87
N LEU A 53 -12.43 -12.24 29.83
CA LEU A 53 -13.07 -11.67 28.65
C LEU A 53 -12.50 -10.28 28.32
N GLU A 54 -12.29 -9.43 29.32
CA GLU A 54 -11.65 -8.13 29.16
C GLU A 54 -10.22 -8.26 28.64
N LEU A 55 -9.44 -9.20 29.18
CA LEU A 55 -8.10 -9.52 28.69
C LEU A 55 -8.13 -9.93 27.21
N ILE A 56 -9.02 -10.84 26.80
CA ILE A 56 -9.17 -11.27 25.40
C ILE A 56 -9.51 -10.08 24.49
N ARG A 57 -10.44 -9.21 24.91
CA ARG A 57 -10.79 -7.99 24.16
C ARG A 57 -9.61 -7.06 24.00
N HIS A 58 -8.81 -6.86 25.05
CA HIS A 58 -7.59 -6.06 25.00
C HIS A 58 -6.53 -6.69 24.10
N THR A 59 -6.38 -8.02 24.12
CA THR A 59 -5.46 -8.74 23.22
C THR A 59 -5.87 -8.54 21.75
N TYR A 60 -7.15 -8.68 21.41
CA TYR A 60 -7.65 -8.37 20.06
C TYR A 60 -7.44 -6.90 19.68
N GLY A 61 -7.77 -5.95 20.56
CA GLY A 61 -7.59 -4.52 20.31
C GLY A 61 -6.13 -4.16 20.06
N SER A 62 -5.21 -4.74 20.84
CA SER A 62 -3.77 -4.56 20.67
C SER A 62 -3.28 -5.21 19.38
N LEU A 63 -3.72 -6.44 19.08
CA LEU A 63 -3.42 -7.13 17.82
C LEU A 63 -3.79 -6.26 16.61
N PHE A 64 -4.98 -5.66 16.59
CA PHE A 64 -5.42 -4.80 15.49
C PHE A 64 -4.68 -3.47 15.40
N THR A 65 -4.03 -3.04 16.49
CA THR A 65 -3.15 -1.86 16.47
C THR A 65 -1.84 -2.17 15.75
N TYR A 66 -1.33 -3.41 15.81
CA TYR A 66 -0.14 -3.82 15.06
C TYR A 66 -0.48 -4.34 13.66
N PHE A 67 -1.60 -5.07 13.52
CA PHE A 67 -2.04 -5.73 12.29
C PHE A 67 -3.48 -5.33 11.92
N PRO A 68 -3.69 -4.08 11.47
CA PRO A 68 -5.01 -3.51 11.22
C PRO A 68 -5.78 -4.19 10.08
N LEU A 69 -5.11 -4.91 9.18
CA LEU A 69 -5.70 -5.51 7.98
C LEU A 69 -6.07 -7.00 8.13
N LEU A 70 -6.07 -7.53 9.36
CA LEU A 70 -6.48 -8.92 9.64
C LEU A 70 -8.01 -9.09 9.61
N GLU A 71 -8.54 -9.41 8.43
CA GLU A 71 -9.97 -9.59 8.20
C GLU A 71 -10.55 -10.75 9.02
N ASN A 72 -9.95 -11.95 8.93
CA ASN A 72 -10.44 -13.16 9.62
C ASN A 72 -10.50 -12.98 11.14
N TYR A 73 -9.46 -12.40 11.75
CA TYR A 73 -9.45 -12.15 13.20
C TYR A 73 -10.52 -11.14 13.62
N SER A 74 -10.87 -10.21 12.74
CA SER A 74 -11.97 -9.27 12.99
C SER A 74 -13.33 -9.99 12.96
N VAL A 75 -13.51 -10.96 12.06
CA VAL A 75 -14.68 -11.85 12.03
C VAL A 75 -14.72 -12.69 13.31
N ASP A 76 -13.61 -13.32 13.71
CA ASP A 76 -13.54 -14.17 14.90
C ASP A 76 -13.86 -13.40 16.18
N CYS A 77 -13.33 -12.19 16.33
CA CYS A 77 -13.64 -11.30 17.44
C CYS A 77 -15.13 -10.96 17.50
N ALA A 78 -15.75 -10.67 16.34
CA ALA A 78 -17.18 -10.37 16.28
C ALA A 78 -18.05 -11.61 16.56
N LEU A 79 -17.61 -12.78 16.10
CA LEU A 79 -18.27 -14.06 16.38
C LEU A 79 -18.15 -14.46 17.86
N LEU A 80 -17.04 -14.14 18.52
CA LEU A 80 -16.89 -14.30 19.97
C LEU A 80 -17.97 -13.51 20.71
N GLU A 81 -18.11 -12.21 20.39
CA GLU A 81 -19.15 -11.36 21.00
C GLU A 81 -20.57 -11.86 20.70
N TYR A 82 -20.79 -12.32 19.47
CA TYR A 82 -22.08 -12.91 19.08
C TYR A 82 -22.41 -14.16 19.90
N LYS A 83 -21.46 -15.09 20.06
CA LYS A 83 -21.62 -16.32 20.86
C LYS A 83 -21.89 -16.02 22.34
N LEU A 84 -21.31 -14.94 22.88
CA LEU A 84 -21.60 -14.46 24.24
C LEU A 84 -22.96 -13.76 24.37
N GLY A 85 -23.64 -13.48 23.24
CA GLY A 85 -24.93 -12.81 23.17
C GLY A 85 -24.85 -11.28 23.13
N ASN A 86 -23.66 -10.71 22.94
CA ASN A 86 -23.40 -9.28 22.92
C ASN A 86 -23.56 -8.70 21.50
N VAL A 87 -24.80 -8.69 20.99
CA VAL A 87 -25.10 -8.26 19.61
C VAL A 87 -24.66 -6.82 19.32
N LYS A 88 -24.73 -5.92 20.32
CA LYS A 88 -24.26 -4.54 20.18
C LYS A 88 -22.75 -4.46 19.93
N GLU A 89 -21.98 -5.20 20.71
CA GLU A 89 -20.52 -5.26 20.57
C GLU A 89 -20.13 -5.93 19.25
N MET A 90 -20.82 -7.00 18.84
CA MET A 90 -20.64 -7.58 17.51
C MET A 90 -20.79 -6.54 16.40
N HIS A 91 -21.84 -5.70 16.44
CA HIS A 91 -22.01 -4.63 15.46
C HIS A 91 -20.88 -3.60 15.53
N ALA A 92 -20.40 -3.25 16.73
CA ALA A 92 -19.30 -2.31 16.92
C ALA A 92 -17.98 -2.87 16.34
N VAL A 93 -17.65 -4.13 16.60
CA VAL A 93 -16.45 -4.81 16.08
C VAL A 93 -16.47 -4.85 14.55
N PHE A 94 -17.57 -5.26 13.92
CA PHE A 94 -17.66 -5.24 12.45
C PHE A 94 -17.57 -3.84 11.87
N THR A 95 -18.20 -2.85 12.51
CA THR A 95 -18.15 -1.46 12.03
C THR A 95 -16.73 -0.90 12.10
N ALA A 96 -16.02 -1.14 13.21
CA ALA A 96 -14.64 -0.74 13.39
C ALA A 96 -13.70 -1.47 12.40
N ALA A 97 -13.92 -2.76 12.17
CA ALA A 97 -13.17 -3.54 11.18
C ALA A 97 -13.40 -3.00 9.76
N LEU A 98 -14.66 -2.78 9.36
CA LEU A 98 -14.98 -2.20 8.06
C LEU A 98 -14.33 -0.82 7.89
N GLN A 99 -14.34 0.03 8.91
CA GLN A 99 -13.67 1.33 8.88
C GLN A 99 -12.15 1.23 8.68
N ARG A 100 -11.47 0.28 9.35
CA ARG A 100 -10.03 0.02 9.12
C ARG A 100 -9.72 -0.36 7.67
N HIS A 101 -10.65 -1.03 7.00
CA HIS A 101 -10.55 -1.42 5.58
C HIS A 101 -11.24 -0.44 4.61
N ASN A 102 -11.52 0.80 5.05
CA ASN A 102 -12.22 1.82 4.25
C ASN A 102 -13.55 1.33 3.64
N ASN A 103 -14.22 0.42 4.33
CA ASN A 103 -15.43 -0.30 3.91
C ASN A 103 -15.28 -1.14 2.63
N SER A 104 -14.07 -1.41 2.14
CA SER A 104 -13.85 -2.12 0.87
C SER A 104 -13.57 -3.62 1.01
N SER A 105 -13.61 -4.17 2.23
CA SER A 105 -13.44 -5.61 2.47
C SER A 105 -14.70 -6.39 2.12
N LEU A 106 -14.63 -7.23 1.08
CA LEU A 106 -15.73 -8.12 0.70
C LEU A 106 -16.05 -9.15 1.80
N LEU A 107 -15.02 -9.75 2.40
CA LEU A 107 -15.17 -10.77 3.44
C LEU A 107 -15.92 -10.22 4.66
N LEU A 108 -15.49 -9.06 5.18
CA LEU A 108 -16.13 -8.45 6.34
C LEU A 108 -17.59 -8.09 6.07
N TRP A 109 -17.91 -7.57 4.89
CA TRP A 109 -19.30 -7.30 4.52
C TRP A 109 -20.15 -8.56 4.43
N LEU A 110 -19.64 -9.64 3.84
CA LEU A 110 -20.36 -10.91 3.72
C LEU A 110 -20.69 -11.48 5.09
N GLU A 111 -19.69 -11.64 5.95
CA GLU A 111 -19.89 -12.20 7.29
C GLU A 111 -20.78 -11.31 8.16
N TYR A 112 -20.61 -9.99 8.04
CA TYR A 112 -21.47 -9.04 8.75
C TYR A 112 -22.93 -9.14 8.30
N LEU A 113 -23.19 -9.20 7.00
CA LEU A 113 -24.54 -9.28 6.45
C LEU A 113 -25.20 -10.62 6.76
N LYS A 114 -24.45 -11.73 6.74
CA LYS A 114 -24.93 -13.06 7.17
C LYS A 114 -25.47 -13.00 8.60
N LEU A 115 -24.69 -12.46 9.55
CA LEU A 115 -25.14 -12.28 10.94
C LEU A 115 -26.27 -11.26 11.06
N CYS A 116 -26.24 -10.15 10.29
CA CYS A 116 -27.33 -9.17 10.28
C CYS A 116 -28.66 -9.79 9.83
N ASN A 117 -28.66 -10.79 8.95
CA ASN A 117 -29.88 -11.48 8.55
C ASN A 117 -30.57 -12.21 9.71
N GLU A 118 -29.79 -12.69 10.68
CA GLU A 118 -30.27 -13.38 11.88
C GLU A 118 -30.74 -12.39 12.95
N VAL A 119 -29.96 -11.33 13.21
CA VAL A 119 -30.19 -10.45 14.37
C VAL A 119 -31.01 -9.19 14.06
N VAL A 120 -31.01 -8.70 12.81
CA VAL A 120 -31.71 -7.46 12.45
C VAL A 120 -33.14 -7.78 12.04
N THR A 121 -34.08 -7.47 12.93
CA THR A 121 -35.52 -7.72 12.71
C THR A 121 -36.15 -6.70 11.75
N ASN A 122 -35.67 -5.46 11.72
CA ASN A 122 -36.22 -4.40 10.87
C ASN A 122 -35.72 -4.51 9.42
N HIS A 123 -36.62 -4.88 8.51
CA HIS A 123 -36.31 -5.05 7.08
C HIS A 123 -35.74 -3.79 6.42
N LYS A 124 -36.23 -2.59 6.78
CA LYS A 124 -35.72 -1.34 6.19
C LYS A 124 -34.27 -1.07 6.62
N GLN A 125 -33.96 -1.34 7.89
CA GLN A 125 -32.60 -1.18 8.41
C GLN A 125 -31.65 -2.19 7.78
N LEU A 126 -32.08 -3.44 7.64
CA LEU A 126 -31.29 -4.48 6.96
C LEU A 126 -30.99 -4.09 5.51
N PHE A 127 -32.00 -3.65 4.75
CA PHE A 127 -31.78 -3.25 3.36
C PHE A 127 -30.88 -2.02 3.20
N ARG A 128 -30.91 -1.07 4.14
CA ARG A 128 -29.93 0.04 4.15
C ARG A 128 -28.49 -0.44 4.32
N LYS A 129 -28.27 -1.52 5.09
CA LYS A 129 -26.94 -2.14 5.21
C LYS A 129 -26.50 -2.81 3.91
N TYR A 130 -27.42 -3.48 3.20
CA TYR A 130 -27.14 -4.02 1.87
C TYR A 130 -26.82 -2.92 0.84
N GLU A 131 -27.59 -1.83 0.84
CA GLU A 131 -27.37 -0.68 -0.04
C GLU A 131 -26.02 0.02 0.25
N LEU A 132 -25.62 0.09 1.52
CA LEU A 132 -24.30 0.59 1.91
C LEU A 132 -23.17 -0.37 1.50
N ALA A 133 -23.33 -1.67 1.70
CA ALA A 133 -22.36 -2.66 1.24
C ALA A 133 -22.22 -2.61 -0.29
N GLU A 134 -23.33 -2.48 -1.01
CA GLU A 134 -23.39 -2.36 -2.46
C GLU A 134 -22.57 -1.17 -2.97
N SER A 135 -22.62 -0.01 -2.31
CA SER A 135 -21.83 1.17 -2.72
C SER A 135 -20.33 0.99 -2.55
N HIS A 136 -19.88 0.03 -1.71
CA HIS A 136 -18.46 -0.16 -1.44
C HIS A 136 -17.86 -1.42 -2.08
N VAL A 137 -18.60 -2.54 -2.13
CA VAL A 137 -18.10 -3.83 -2.63
C VAL A 137 -18.91 -4.40 -3.79
N GLY A 138 -19.96 -3.72 -4.24
CA GLY A 138 -20.83 -4.20 -5.32
C GLY A 138 -20.13 -4.36 -6.67
N LEU A 139 -19.04 -3.62 -6.91
CA LEU A 139 -18.22 -3.72 -8.13
C LEU A 139 -17.02 -4.68 -8.00
N HIS A 140 -16.84 -5.33 -6.85
CA HIS A 140 -15.74 -6.27 -6.64
C HIS A 140 -15.81 -7.41 -7.66
N PHE A 141 -14.68 -7.83 -8.24
CA PHE A 141 -14.64 -8.89 -9.25
C PHE A 141 -15.25 -10.20 -8.71
N TYR A 142 -14.99 -10.53 -7.45
CA TYR A 142 -15.59 -11.67 -6.73
C TYR A 142 -16.88 -11.36 -5.94
N SER A 143 -17.60 -10.27 -6.23
CA SER A 143 -18.84 -9.86 -5.52
C SER A 143 -20.05 -10.81 -5.70
N GLY A 144 -19.89 -11.94 -6.40
CA GLY A 144 -20.97 -12.88 -6.69
C GLY A 144 -21.74 -13.32 -5.45
N GLU A 145 -21.04 -13.76 -4.40
CA GLU A 145 -21.66 -14.20 -3.15
C GLU A 145 -22.48 -13.08 -2.49
N PHE A 146 -22.00 -11.83 -2.55
CA PHE A 146 -22.71 -10.67 -2.01
C PHE A 146 -24.04 -10.45 -2.73
N TRP A 147 -24.02 -10.48 -4.06
CA TRP A 147 -25.22 -10.28 -4.88
C TRP A 147 -26.23 -11.41 -4.70
N GLU A 148 -25.77 -12.65 -4.58
CA GLU A 148 -26.64 -13.79 -4.26
C GLU A 148 -27.34 -13.62 -2.92
N LEU A 149 -26.57 -13.29 -1.89
CA LEU A 149 -27.09 -13.05 -0.54
C LEU A 149 -28.12 -11.91 -0.54
N TYR A 150 -27.84 -10.81 -1.25
CA TYR A 150 -28.76 -9.68 -1.33
C TYR A 150 -30.06 -10.04 -2.07
N LEU A 151 -29.94 -10.72 -3.22
CA LEU A 151 -31.07 -11.18 -4.02
C LEU A 151 -31.94 -12.18 -3.26
N GLU A 152 -31.35 -13.08 -2.47
CA GLU A 152 -32.05 -14.01 -1.59
C GLU A 152 -32.88 -13.27 -0.53
N GLN A 153 -32.28 -12.31 0.18
CA GLN A 153 -33.01 -11.52 1.18
C GLN A 153 -34.14 -10.69 0.58
N ILE A 154 -33.98 -10.18 -0.65
CA ILE A 154 -35.08 -9.52 -1.36
C ILE A 154 -36.22 -10.52 -1.64
N LYS A 155 -35.92 -11.73 -2.12
CA LYS A 155 -36.94 -12.77 -2.36
C LYS A 155 -37.67 -13.17 -1.08
N LEU A 156 -36.96 -13.32 0.03
CA LEU A 156 -37.52 -13.77 1.30
C LEU A 156 -38.39 -12.70 1.97
N ARG A 157 -38.01 -11.42 1.87
CA ARG A 157 -38.59 -10.35 2.72
C ARG A 157 -39.46 -9.34 1.98
N CYS A 158 -39.31 -9.19 0.66
CA CYS A 158 -40.11 -8.25 -0.12
C CYS A 158 -41.32 -8.92 -0.77
N THR A 159 -42.47 -8.25 -0.72
CA THR A 159 -43.65 -8.68 -1.47
C THR A 159 -43.53 -8.26 -2.95
N GLY A 160 -43.50 -9.23 -3.85
CA GLY A 160 -43.49 -9.03 -5.30
C GLY A 160 -42.10 -8.95 -5.93
N HIS A 161 -42.06 -9.01 -7.27
CA HIS A 161 -40.81 -9.23 -8.02
C HIS A 161 -40.10 -7.95 -8.48
N ARG A 162 -40.69 -6.76 -8.29
CA ARG A 162 -40.16 -5.52 -8.88
C ARG A 162 -38.78 -5.13 -8.36
N ARG A 163 -38.58 -5.17 -7.04
CA ARG A 163 -37.27 -4.88 -6.42
C ARG A 163 -36.22 -5.91 -6.84
N TYR A 164 -36.60 -7.19 -6.81
CA TYR A 164 -35.72 -8.28 -7.23
C TYR A 164 -35.23 -8.11 -8.67
N LEU A 165 -36.13 -7.85 -9.62
CA LEU A 165 -35.79 -7.66 -11.02
C LEU A 165 -34.99 -6.38 -11.26
N ALA A 166 -35.25 -5.31 -10.49
CA ALA A 166 -34.46 -4.08 -10.58
C ALA A 166 -33.00 -4.30 -10.15
N VAL A 167 -32.79 -4.97 -9.01
CA VAL A 167 -31.44 -5.31 -8.52
C VAL A 167 -30.78 -6.31 -9.46
N LEU A 168 -31.46 -7.40 -9.86
CA LEU A 168 -30.92 -8.38 -10.78
C LEU A 168 -30.48 -7.75 -12.10
N ARG A 169 -31.28 -6.81 -12.65
CA ARG A 169 -30.90 -6.06 -13.85
C ARG A 169 -29.61 -5.27 -13.68
N LYS A 170 -29.42 -4.61 -12.52
CA LYS A 170 -28.17 -3.90 -12.19
C LYS A 170 -26.98 -4.87 -12.17
N VAL A 171 -27.15 -6.05 -11.56
CA VAL A 171 -26.08 -7.07 -11.45
C VAL A 171 -25.60 -7.57 -12.81
N LEU A 172 -26.45 -7.63 -13.84
CA LEU A 172 -26.06 -8.07 -15.18
C LEU A 172 -25.01 -7.17 -15.85
N GLU A 173 -24.92 -5.90 -15.42
CA GLU A 173 -23.96 -4.92 -15.94
C GLU A 173 -22.62 -4.97 -15.18
N VAL A 174 -22.56 -5.67 -14.05
CA VAL A 174 -21.33 -5.83 -13.25
C VAL A 174 -20.48 -6.95 -13.86
N PRO A 175 -19.21 -6.68 -14.24
CA PRO A 175 -18.30 -7.70 -14.75
C PRO A 175 -17.71 -8.55 -13.61
N ALA A 176 -18.57 -9.25 -12.88
CA ALA A 176 -18.17 -10.16 -11.81
C ALA A 176 -17.74 -11.53 -12.38
N TYR A 177 -16.86 -12.24 -11.66
CA TYR A 177 -16.38 -13.57 -12.03
C TYR A 177 -17.52 -14.56 -12.30
N SER A 178 -18.56 -14.56 -11.46
CA SER A 178 -19.72 -15.46 -11.55
C SER A 178 -20.90 -14.87 -12.34
N TYR A 179 -20.68 -13.91 -13.25
CA TYR A 179 -21.74 -13.21 -13.99
C TYR A 179 -22.78 -14.15 -14.65
N SER A 180 -22.33 -15.28 -15.19
CA SER A 180 -23.18 -16.24 -15.93
C SER A 180 -24.38 -16.74 -15.12
N LYS A 181 -24.24 -16.89 -13.80
CA LYS A 181 -25.31 -17.31 -12.89
C LYS A 181 -26.45 -16.30 -12.86
N PHE A 182 -26.14 -15.00 -12.80
CA PHE A 182 -27.15 -13.94 -12.79
C PHE A 182 -27.89 -13.82 -14.12
N PHE A 183 -27.19 -14.05 -15.24
CA PHE A 183 -27.84 -14.14 -16.54
C PHE A 183 -28.80 -15.34 -16.63
N ALA A 184 -28.44 -16.49 -16.05
CA ALA A 184 -29.35 -17.64 -15.98
C ALA A 184 -30.60 -17.32 -15.15
N LEU A 185 -30.44 -16.64 -14.00
CA LEU A 185 -31.57 -16.17 -13.18
C LEU A 185 -32.47 -15.19 -13.95
N TRP A 186 -31.89 -14.29 -14.74
CA TRP A 186 -32.63 -13.35 -15.56
C TRP A 186 -33.41 -14.02 -16.69
N LEU A 187 -32.77 -14.97 -17.39
CA LEU A 187 -33.42 -15.77 -18.43
C LEU A 187 -34.60 -16.58 -17.87
N HIS A 188 -34.41 -17.21 -16.70
CA HIS A 188 -35.49 -17.89 -15.99
C HIS A 188 -36.64 -16.94 -15.66
N ALA A 189 -36.34 -15.73 -15.19
CA ALA A 189 -37.36 -14.73 -14.91
C ALA A 189 -38.12 -14.26 -16.16
N ILE A 190 -37.49 -14.25 -17.35
CA ILE A 190 -38.17 -14.03 -18.64
C ILE A 190 -39.11 -15.20 -18.97
N ASP A 191 -38.68 -16.44 -18.69
CA ASP A 191 -39.46 -17.65 -18.93
C ASP A 191 -40.74 -17.67 -18.10
N GLU A 192 -40.70 -17.22 -16.86
CA GLU A 192 -41.84 -17.17 -15.93
C GLU A 192 -42.92 -16.14 -16.29
N ILE A 193 -42.67 -15.21 -17.21
CA ILE A 193 -43.65 -14.19 -17.62
C ILE A 193 -44.84 -14.87 -18.33
N LYS A 194 -46.06 -14.69 -17.81
CA LYS A 194 -47.29 -15.31 -18.34
C LYS A 194 -48.21 -14.34 -19.08
N ASP A 195 -48.07 -13.03 -18.87
CA ASP A 195 -48.89 -11.99 -19.51
C ASP A 195 -48.04 -10.84 -20.06
N VAL A 196 -48.50 -10.20 -21.13
CA VAL A 196 -47.87 -9.04 -21.77
C VAL A 196 -47.71 -7.88 -20.78
N LYS A 197 -48.64 -7.72 -19.83
CA LYS A 197 -48.53 -6.71 -18.76
C LYS A 197 -47.28 -6.92 -17.89
N GLN A 198 -46.88 -8.16 -17.64
CA GLN A 198 -45.72 -8.48 -16.80
C GLN A 198 -44.39 -8.14 -17.48
N LEU A 199 -44.36 -7.93 -18.81
CA LEU A 199 -43.16 -7.41 -19.48
C LEU A 199 -42.73 -6.05 -18.90
N THR A 200 -43.68 -5.26 -18.37
CA THR A 200 -43.39 -3.96 -17.73
C THR A 200 -42.56 -4.08 -16.44
N LEU A 201 -42.42 -5.28 -15.88
CA LEU A 201 -41.52 -5.56 -14.77
C LEU A 201 -40.04 -5.60 -15.21
N MET A 202 -39.77 -5.90 -16.48
CA MET A 202 -38.42 -6.03 -17.04
C MET A 202 -37.92 -4.71 -17.65
N ALA A 203 -38.82 -3.94 -18.25
CA ALA A 203 -38.51 -2.66 -18.89
C ALA A 203 -39.74 -1.71 -18.85
N PRO A 204 -39.55 -0.38 -18.90
CA PRO A 204 -40.65 0.57 -18.98
C PRO A 204 -41.55 0.34 -20.21
N GLU A 205 -42.86 0.60 -20.08
CA GLU A 205 -43.85 0.40 -21.16
C GLU A 205 -43.48 1.16 -22.45
N LEU A 206 -42.92 2.37 -22.31
CA LEU A 206 -42.42 3.18 -23.42
C LEU A 206 -41.29 2.49 -24.19
N GLU A 207 -40.32 1.91 -23.50
CA GLU A 207 -39.18 1.21 -24.11
C GLU A 207 -39.62 -0.09 -24.78
N ILE A 208 -40.56 -0.82 -24.18
CA ILE A 208 -41.17 -2.01 -24.79
C ILE A 208 -41.87 -1.61 -26.09
N HIS A 209 -42.65 -0.53 -26.10
CA HIS A 209 -43.32 -0.08 -27.30
C HIS A 209 -42.34 0.37 -28.39
N ARG A 210 -41.30 1.13 -28.04
CA ARG A 210 -40.34 1.68 -29.01
C ARG A 210 -39.36 0.64 -29.56
N LYS A 211 -38.76 -0.18 -28.69
CA LYS A 211 -37.68 -1.11 -29.06
C LYS A 211 -38.18 -2.52 -29.40
N ILE A 212 -39.20 -2.99 -28.69
CA ILE A 212 -39.76 -4.35 -28.85
C ILE A 212 -41.00 -4.34 -29.77
N LYS A 213 -41.61 -3.17 -30.02
CA LYS A 213 -42.82 -2.99 -30.85
C LYS A 213 -44.06 -3.71 -30.33
N VAL A 214 -44.08 -4.07 -29.04
CA VAL A 214 -45.21 -4.73 -28.38
C VAL A 214 -46.11 -3.68 -27.70
N ARG A 215 -47.43 -3.77 -27.93
CA ARG A 215 -48.44 -2.88 -27.32
C ARG A 215 -49.09 -3.52 -26.10
N VAL A 216 -48.69 -3.11 -24.90
CA VAL A 216 -49.15 -3.70 -23.63
C VAL A 216 -50.65 -3.51 -23.37
N ARG A 217 -51.21 -2.35 -23.74
CA ARG A 217 -52.64 -2.01 -23.57
C ARG A 217 -53.47 -2.19 -24.86
N GLY A 218 -52.93 -2.87 -25.87
CA GLY A 218 -53.61 -3.11 -27.15
C GLY A 218 -54.76 -4.12 -27.05
N ARG A 219 -55.68 -4.05 -28.02
CA ARG A 219 -56.77 -5.05 -28.20
C ARG A 219 -56.34 -6.27 -29.05
N GLU A 220 -55.09 -6.30 -29.49
CA GLU A 220 -54.51 -7.35 -30.33
C GLU A 220 -54.34 -8.69 -29.58
N ARG A 221 -54.10 -9.78 -30.32
CA ARG A 221 -53.91 -11.11 -29.73
C ARG A 221 -52.61 -11.15 -28.90
N LYS A 222 -52.76 -11.29 -27.58
CA LYS A 222 -51.66 -11.21 -26.60
C LYS A 222 -50.64 -12.34 -26.65
N GLY A 223 -51.03 -13.55 -27.08
CA GLY A 223 -50.14 -14.72 -27.14
C GLY A 223 -48.91 -14.51 -28.03
N PRO A 224 -49.10 -14.20 -29.33
CA PRO A 224 -47.99 -13.87 -30.24
C PRO A 224 -47.13 -12.70 -29.75
N GLN A 225 -47.75 -11.63 -29.24
CA GLN A 225 -47.04 -10.46 -28.70
C GLN A 225 -46.17 -10.82 -27.49
N LEU A 226 -46.63 -11.71 -26.60
CA LEU A 226 -45.84 -12.19 -25.47
C LEU A 226 -44.61 -12.97 -25.95
N GLN A 227 -44.77 -13.85 -26.95
CA GLN A 227 -43.65 -14.63 -27.50
C GLN A 227 -42.63 -13.73 -28.19
N GLU A 228 -43.09 -12.74 -28.95
CA GLU A 228 -42.22 -11.74 -29.57
C GLU A 228 -41.49 -10.91 -28.52
N GLY A 229 -42.19 -10.50 -27.46
CA GLY A 229 -41.61 -9.79 -26.31
C GLY A 229 -40.51 -10.59 -25.62
N LYS A 230 -40.77 -11.86 -25.29
CA LYS A 230 -39.76 -12.76 -24.71
C LYS A 230 -38.56 -12.96 -25.64
N LYS A 231 -38.80 -13.16 -26.95
CA LYS A 231 -37.74 -13.31 -27.95
C LYS A 231 -36.84 -12.07 -28.02
N ALA A 232 -37.42 -10.88 -28.02
CA ALA A 232 -36.67 -9.64 -28.01
C ALA A 232 -35.87 -9.44 -26.73
N LEU A 233 -36.46 -9.71 -25.55
CA LEU A 233 -35.74 -9.65 -24.27
C LEU A 233 -34.54 -10.60 -24.23
N ARG A 234 -34.68 -11.84 -24.74
CA ARG A 234 -33.54 -12.76 -24.86
C ARG A 234 -32.46 -12.24 -25.81
N LYS A 235 -32.86 -11.60 -26.91
CA LYS A 235 -31.89 -10.99 -27.84
C LYS A 235 -31.07 -9.90 -27.14
N PHE A 236 -31.72 -8.95 -26.47
CA PHE A 236 -31.01 -7.90 -25.70
C PHE A 236 -30.16 -8.48 -24.58
N THR A 237 -30.65 -9.51 -23.89
CA THR A 237 -29.91 -10.21 -22.84
C THR A 237 -28.64 -10.86 -23.41
N LYS A 238 -28.71 -11.47 -24.59
CA LYS A 238 -27.56 -12.07 -25.28
C LYS A 238 -26.53 -11.02 -25.68
N GLU A 239 -26.96 -9.86 -26.17
CA GLU A 239 -26.07 -8.74 -26.51
C GLU A 239 -25.34 -8.22 -25.26
N LEU A 240 -26.06 -7.99 -24.16
CA LEU A 240 -25.45 -7.60 -22.88
C LEU A 240 -24.49 -8.67 -22.35
N TYR A 241 -24.87 -9.95 -22.43
CA TYR A 241 -24.03 -11.07 -22.03
C TYR A 241 -22.68 -11.06 -22.76
N MET A 242 -22.69 -10.82 -24.08
CA MET A 242 -21.45 -10.75 -24.87
C MET A 242 -20.53 -9.62 -24.41
N VAL A 243 -21.10 -8.45 -24.09
CA VAL A 243 -20.33 -7.30 -23.57
C VAL A 243 -19.75 -7.62 -22.20
N THR A 244 -20.55 -8.13 -21.26
CA THR A 244 -20.10 -8.50 -19.91
C THR A 244 -19.05 -9.62 -19.97
N GLN A 245 -19.27 -10.64 -20.80
CA GLN A 245 -18.33 -11.75 -21.01
C GLN A 245 -16.98 -11.24 -21.52
N HIS A 246 -16.96 -10.35 -22.51
CA HIS A 246 -15.72 -9.78 -23.03
C HIS A 246 -14.93 -9.08 -21.90
N ARG A 247 -15.59 -8.22 -21.13
CA ARG A 247 -14.97 -7.49 -20.00
C ARG A 247 -14.44 -8.43 -18.92
N VAL A 248 -15.22 -9.44 -18.54
CA VAL A 248 -14.80 -10.42 -17.52
C VAL A 248 -13.59 -11.22 -18.00
N LEU A 249 -13.59 -11.67 -19.25
CA LEU A 249 -12.46 -12.43 -19.81
C LEU A 249 -11.20 -11.58 -19.98
N GLU A 250 -11.35 -10.31 -20.34
CA GLU A 250 -10.25 -9.35 -20.40
C GLU A 250 -9.61 -9.16 -19.02
N ILE A 251 -10.40 -8.83 -18.00
CA ILE A 251 -9.92 -8.66 -16.62
C ILE A 251 -9.27 -9.95 -16.10
N TYR A 252 -9.91 -11.10 -16.32
CA TYR A 252 -9.41 -12.38 -15.84
C TYR A 252 -8.08 -12.77 -16.49
N ASN A 253 -8.02 -12.76 -17.83
CA ASN A 253 -6.85 -13.25 -18.56
C ASN A 253 -5.64 -12.31 -18.42
N LEU A 254 -5.86 -10.99 -18.34
CA LEU A 254 -4.79 -10.02 -18.21
C LEU A 254 -4.26 -9.91 -16.78
N PHE A 255 -5.15 -10.04 -15.78
CA PHE A 255 -4.83 -9.68 -14.39
C PHE A 255 -5.17 -10.79 -13.39
N GLU A 256 -6.45 -11.10 -13.16
CA GLU A 256 -6.88 -11.90 -11.99
C GLU A 256 -6.31 -13.34 -12.02
N ILE A 257 -6.03 -13.93 -13.19
CA ILE A 257 -5.38 -15.25 -13.28
C ILE A 257 -3.95 -15.28 -12.72
N ASN A 258 -3.27 -14.12 -12.73
CA ASN A 258 -1.89 -13.97 -12.28
C ASN A 258 -1.79 -13.52 -10.82
N ILE A 259 -2.92 -13.32 -10.14
CA ILE A 259 -2.98 -12.92 -8.74
C ILE A 259 -3.44 -14.15 -7.95
N LYS A 260 -2.58 -14.66 -7.06
CA LYS A 260 -2.89 -15.85 -6.24
C LYS A 260 -3.26 -15.44 -4.82
N THR A 261 -2.63 -14.37 -4.34
CA THR A 261 -2.77 -13.92 -2.95
C THR A 261 -3.79 -12.78 -2.87
N HIS A 262 -4.90 -13.04 -2.18
CA HIS A 262 -6.02 -12.09 -2.04
C HIS A 262 -6.28 -11.63 -0.61
N PHE A 263 -5.48 -12.10 0.35
CA PHE A 263 -5.62 -11.82 1.77
C PHE A 263 -4.38 -11.09 2.28
N TYR A 264 -4.50 -10.50 3.48
CA TYR A 264 -3.38 -9.86 4.14
C TYR A 264 -2.33 -10.88 4.58
N CYS A 265 -1.07 -10.61 4.23
CA CYS A 265 0.08 -11.42 4.60
C CYS A 265 0.89 -10.73 5.71
N SER A 266 1.57 -11.52 6.54
CA SER A 266 2.47 -10.97 7.56
C SER A 266 3.63 -10.21 6.92
N ALA A 267 4.25 -9.31 7.68
CA ALA A 267 5.45 -8.56 7.28
C ALA A 267 6.63 -9.46 6.85
N GLU A 268 6.66 -10.72 7.26
CA GLU A 268 7.74 -11.66 6.92
C GLU A 268 7.49 -12.38 5.58
N THR A 269 6.25 -12.32 5.06
CA THR A 269 5.85 -13.03 3.86
C THR A 269 6.20 -12.21 2.62
N LEU A 270 7.03 -12.77 1.75
CA LEU A 270 7.38 -12.16 0.48
C LEU A 270 6.41 -12.58 -0.62
N ILE A 271 5.95 -11.62 -1.42
CA ILE A 271 5.08 -11.85 -2.59
C ILE A 271 5.93 -11.99 -3.85
N GLU A 272 5.55 -12.92 -4.74
CA GLU A 272 6.24 -13.13 -6.02
C GLU A 272 6.23 -11.85 -6.87
N LYS A 273 7.37 -11.52 -7.50
CA LYS A 273 7.51 -10.32 -8.35
C LYS A 273 6.48 -10.27 -9.50
N SER A 274 6.08 -11.42 -10.02
CA SER A 274 5.02 -11.56 -11.01
C SER A 274 3.68 -11.03 -10.51
N GLU A 275 3.28 -11.36 -9.28
CA GLU A 275 2.03 -10.87 -8.66
C GLU A 275 2.10 -9.35 -8.40
N ILE A 276 3.23 -8.84 -7.90
CA ILE A 276 3.44 -7.39 -7.71
C ILE A 276 3.26 -6.64 -9.03
N THR A 277 3.85 -7.19 -10.11
CA THR A 277 3.75 -6.60 -11.46
C THR A 277 2.31 -6.69 -11.99
N ALA A 278 1.62 -7.80 -11.76
CA ALA A 278 0.23 -8.00 -12.15
C ALA A 278 -0.68 -6.97 -11.45
N TRP A 279 -0.54 -6.79 -10.13
CA TRP A 279 -1.26 -5.76 -9.38
C TRP A 279 -0.97 -4.36 -9.88
N SER A 280 0.30 -3.99 -10.12
CA SER A 280 0.63 -2.66 -10.63
C SER A 280 -0.07 -2.38 -11.96
N ARG A 281 0.00 -3.32 -12.91
CA ARG A 281 -0.66 -3.21 -14.22
C ARG A 281 -2.18 -3.18 -14.11
N TYR A 282 -2.75 -3.95 -13.18
CA TYR A 282 -4.18 -3.95 -12.95
C TYR A 282 -4.69 -2.62 -12.37
N LEU A 283 -3.90 -1.99 -11.49
CA LEU A 283 -4.19 -0.66 -10.98
C LEU A 283 -4.09 0.40 -12.08
N ASP A 284 -3.08 0.33 -12.95
CA ASP A 284 -2.97 1.22 -14.11
C ASP A 284 -4.19 1.11 -15.03
N PHE A 285 -4.57 -0.12 -15.38
CA PHE A 285 -5.79 -0.40 -16.14
C PHE A 285 -7.05 0.12 -15.45
N SER A 286 -7.15 0.00 -14.12
CA SER A 286 -8.31 0.51 -13.36
C SER A 286 -8.40 2.04 -13.44
N VAL A 287 -7.26 2.72 -13.27
CA VAL A 287 -7.17 4.19 -13.40
C VAL A 287 -7.56 4.64 -14.82
N GLU A 288 -7.05 3.98 -15.85
CA GLU A 288 -7.37 4.29 -17.26
C GLU A 288 -8.86 4.07 -17.60
N ASN A 289 -9.49 3.07 -16.99
CA ASN A 289 -10.93 2.82 -17.19
C ASN A 289 -11.84 3.92 -16.61
N GLY A 290 -11.33 4.73 -15.67
CA GLY A 290 -12.04 5.91 -15.16
C GLY A 290 -13.29 5.63 -14.32
N VAL A 291 -13.40 4.45 -13.70
CA VAL A 291 -14.50 4.11 -12.77
C VAL A 291 -13.99 4.25 -11.34
N ASP A 292 -14.18 5.43 -10.74
CA ASP A 292 -13.58 5.81 -9.45
C ASP A 292 -13.87 4.83 -8.31
N GLU A 293 -15.12 4.35 -8.18
CA GLU A 293 -15.47 3.42 -7.10
C GLU A 293 -14.76 2.07 -7.26
N LEU A 294 -14.61 1.59 -8.50
CA LEU A 294 -13.89 0.37 -8.81
C LEU A 294 -12.38 0.54 -8.62
N THR A 295 -11.83 1.69 -9.01
CA THR A 295 -10.41 2.01 -8.84
C THR A 295 -10.05 2.08 -7.36
N HIS A 296 -10.84 2.77 -6.55
CA HIS A 296 -10.65 2.79 -5.09
C HIS A 296 -10.71 1.38 -4.51
N LEU A 297 -11.71 0.59 -4.90
CA LEU A 297 -11.86 -0.80 -4.48
C LEU A 297 -10.63 -1.65 -4.84
N ASN A 298 -10.11 -1.53 -6.07
CA ASN A 298 -8.94 -2.29 -6.52
C ASN A 298 -7.66 -1.86 -5.80
N PHE A 299 -7.48 -0.58 -5.46
CA PHE A 299 -6.39 -0.15 -4.58
C PHE A 299 -6.48 -0.80 -3.20
N GLN A 300 -7.65 -0.79 -2.57
CA GLN A 300 -7.85 -1.43 -1.26
C GLN A 300 -7.60 -2.95 -1.33
N ARG A 301 -8.02 -3.61 -2.41
CA ARG A 301 -7.73 -5.04 -2.64
C ARG A 301 -6.23 -5.30 -2.76
N ALA A 302 -5.51 -4.49 -3.54
CA ALA A 302 -4.07 -4.64 -3.73
C ALA A 302 -3.29 -4.44 -2.41
N LEU A 303 -3.79 -3.56 -1.53
CA LEU A 303 -3.20 -3.31 -0.23
C LEU A 303 -3.30 -4.49 0.75
N LEU A 304 -4.12 -5.51 0.50
CA LEU A 304 -4.14 -6.70 1.35
C LEU A 304 -2.82 -7.49 1.22
N PRO A 305 -2.48 -8.10 0.06
CA PRO A 305 -1.23 -8.84 -0.08
C PRO A 305 0.00 -7.94 -0.09
N LEU A 306 -0.13 -6.67 -0.53
CA LEU A 306 1.00 -5.77 -0.74
C LEU A 306 1.13 -4.66 0.33
N ALA A 307 0.47 -4.82 1.48
CA ALA A 307 0.47 -3.83 2.58
C ALA A 307 1.87 -3.37 3.00
N HIS A 308 2.85 -4.26 2.92
CA HIS A 308 4.21 -4.00 3.39
C HIS A 308 5.10 -3.31 2.35
N TYR A 309 4.62 -3.17 1.11
CA TYR A 309 5.36 -2.54 0.03
C TYR A 309 4.88 -1.10 -0.21
N GLU A 310 5.80 -0.14 -0.19
CA GLU A 310 5.51 1.28 -0.22
C GLU A 310 4.88 1.77 -1.52
N MET A 311 5.15 1.09 -2.65
CA MET A 311 4.76 1.57 -3.97
C MET A 311 3.25 1.65 -4.17
N ILE A 312 2.48 0.74 -3.56
CA ILE A 312 1.02 0.73 -3.69
C ILE A 312 0.40 1.89 -2.89
N TRP A 313 0.91 2.16 -1.68
CA TRP A 313 0.48 3.30 -0.87
C TRP A 313 0.74 4.63 -1.58
N LEU A 314 1.94 4.80 -2.13
CA LEU A 314 2.33 6.00 -2.87
C LEU A 314 1.47 6.19 -4.13
N LYS A 315 1.24 5.12 -4.88
CA LYS A 315 0.41 5.14 -6.09
C LYS A 315 -1.04 5.48 -5.76
N PHE A 316 -1.59 4.91 -4.69
CA PHE A 316 -2.95 5.18 -4.26
C PHE A 316 -3.13 6.62 -3.78
N ALA A 317 -2.18 7.11 -2.97
CA ALA A 317 -2.17 8.49 -2.49
C ALA A 317 -2.05 9.50 -3.64
N ALA A 318 -1.22 9.21 -4.64
CA ALA A 318 -1.07 10.03 -5.84
C ALA A 318 -2.37 10.08 -6.66
N TRP A 319 -3.00 8.91 -6.90
CA TRP A 319 -4.28 8.84 -7.62
C TRP A 319 -5.38 9.66 -6.92
N LEU A 320 -5.50 9.58 -5.59
CA LEU A 320 -6.48 10.38 -4.83
C LEU A 320 -6.25 11.90 -4.99
N ILE A 321 -4.99 12.34 -5.06
CA ILE A 321 -4.66 13.74 -5.25
C ILE A 321 -4.96 14.20 -6.67
N GLU A 322 -4.58 13.42 -7.67
CA GLU A 322 -4.70 13.76 -9.09
C GLU A 322 -6.16 13.70 -9.57
N ASN A 323 -6.91 12.68 -9.14
CA ASN A 323 -8.26 12.42 -9.64
C ASN A 323 -9.33 13.27 -8.94
N SER A 324 -9.30 13.32 -7.60
CA SER A 324 -10.37 13.92 -6.79
C SER A 324 -9.91 15.06 -5.88
N GLN A 325 -8.62 15.41 -5.89
CA GLN A 325 -8.01 16.34 -4.92
C GLN A 325 -8.33 15.98 -3.46
N ASP A 326 -8.50 14.68 -3.18
CA ASP A 326 -8.84 14.19 -1.85
C ASP A 326 -7.57 14.07 -0.98
N TYR A 327 -7.09 15.23 -0.53
CA TYR A 327 -5.91 15.32 0.32
C TYR A 327 -6.11 14.66 1.69
N LEU A 328 -7.35 14.61 2.19
CA LEU A 328 -7.63 14.06 3.52
C LEU A 328 -7.55 12.53 3.50
N THR A 329 -8.21 11.89 2.54
CA THR A 329 -8.10 10.44 2.37
C THR A 329 -6.68 10.05 1.99
N SER A 330 -6.02 10.83 1.13
CA SER A 330 -4.60 10.61 0.79
C SER A 330 -3.69 10.66 2.03
N LYS A 331 -3.91 11.62 2.95
CA LYS A 331 -3.21 11.66 4.25
C LYS A 331 -3.43 10.36 5.04
N ASN A 332 -4.67 9.91 5.17
CA ASN A 332 -5.02 8.72 5.94
C ASN A 332 -4.40 7.44 5.33
N VAL A 333 -4.40 7.33 4.01
CA VAL A 333 -3.75 6.25 3.26
C VAL A 333 -2.25 6.20 3.56
N LEU A 334 -1.56 7.34 3.49
CA LEU A 334 -0.13 7.39 3.79
C LEU A 334 0.19 7.18 5.28
N SER A 335 -0.67 7.65 6.19
CA SER A 335 -0.52 7.36 7.63
C SER A 335 -0.60 5.85 7.91
N LEU A 336 -1.54 5.14 7.28
CA LEU A 336 -1.61 3.68 7.39
C LEU A 336 -0.42 2.99 6.70
N GLY A 337 -0.01 3.49 5.54
CA GLY A 337 1.19 3.01 4.84
C GLY A 337 2.47 3.18 5.66
N LEU A 338 2.59 4.25 6.45
CA LEU A 338 3.72 4.48 7.35
C LEU A 338 3.79 3.45 8.48
N GLN A 339 2.63 3.00 8.95
CA GLN A 339 2.52 1.97 9.98
C GLN A 339 2.94 0.60 9.44
N LEU A 340 2.55 0.25 8.21
CA LEU A 340 2.66 -1.11 7.68
C LEU A 340 3.87 -1.34 6.79
N SER A 341 4.33 -0.34 6.03
CA SER A 341 5.39 -0.55 5.05
C SER A 341 6.76 -0.76 5.69
N HIS A 342 7.57 -1.61 5.06
CA HIS A 342 8.98 -1.77 5.42
C HIS A 342 9.80 -0.51 5.14
N LYS A 343 9.59 0.11 3.97
CA LYS A 343 10.31 1.31 3.53
C LYS A 343 9.45 2.55 3.75
N LYS A 344 9.92 3.46 4.61
CA LYS A 344 9.08 4.55 5.13
C LYS A 344 9.46 5.93 4.60
N ALA A 345 10.68 6.12 4.11
CA ALA A 345 11.19 7.43 3.70
C ALA A 345 10.30 8.16 2.69
N LYS A 346 9.95 7.49 1.59
CA LYS A 346 9.10 8.09 0.53
C LYS A 346 7.68 8.38 1.00
N ILE A 347 7.13 7.53 1.86
CA ILE A 347 5.79 7.73 2.45
C ILE A 347 5.82 8.96 3.36
N LEU A 348 6.84 9.07 4.22
CA LEU A 348 7.06 10.23 5.08
C LEU A 348 7.19 11.52 4.27
N GLU A 349 8.02 11.52 3.22
CA GLU A 349 8.21 12.68 2.34
C GLU A 349 6.87 13.19 1.77
N LYS A 350 6.07 12.28 1.20
CA LYS A 350 4.75 12.62 0.63
C LYS A 350 3.74 13.04 1.70
N LEU A 351 3.73 12.36 2.84
CA LEU A 351 2.85 12.69 3.96
C LEU A 351 3.14 14.09 4.50
N CYS A 352 4.42 14.44 4.66
CA CYS A 352 4.80 15.78 5.12
C CYS A 352 4.39 16.86 4.12
N GLY A 353 4.63 16.64 2.81
CA GLY A 353 4.17 17.54 1.77
C GLY A 353 2.64 17.76 1.81
N LEU A 354 1.87 16.71 2.11
CA LEU A 354 0.42 16.80 2.31
C LEU A 354 0.03 17.55 3.58
N LEU A 355 0.68 17.28 4.72
CA LEU A 355 0.42 17.99 5.97
C LEU A 355 0.64 19.49 5.82
N ILE A 356 1.71 19.89 5.11
CA ILE A 356 1.99 21.29 4.78
C ILE A 356 0.86 21.87 3.92
N LYS A 357 0.47 21.16 2.86
CA LYS A 357 -0.62 21.59 1.97
C LYS A 357 -1.97 21.71 2.70
N LEU A 358 -2.20 20.89 3.72
CA LEU A 358 -3.37 20.92 4.60
C LEU A 358 -3.27 21.95 5.74
N GLY A 359 -2.12 22.63 5.90
CA GLY A 359 -1.90 23.59 6.99
C GLY A 359 -1.76 22.94 8.38
N LYS A 360 -1.47 21.64 8.45
CA LYS A 360 -1.40 20.86 9.70
C LYS A 360 0.00 20.88 10.31
N GLN A 361 0.45 22.05 10.76
CA GLN A 361 1.80 22.25 11.30
C GLN A 361 2.05 21.45 12.60
N GLU A 362 1.08 21.38 13.51
CA GLU A 362 1.23 20.64 14.77
C GLU A 362 1.45 19.14 14.55
N GLU A 363 0.67 18.51 13.66
CA GLU A 363 0.84 17.10 13.29
C GLU A 363 2.21 16.84 12.65
N LEU A 364 2.72 17.80 11.87
CA LEU A 364 4.03 17.72 11.24
C LEU A 364 5.17 17.75 12.28
N VAL A 365 5.10 18.69 13.24
CA VAL A 365 6.09 18.78 14.33
C VAL A 365 6.09 17.52 15.17
N LEU A 366 4.90 17.00 15.51
CA LEU A 366 4.78 15.76 16.26
C LEU A 366 5.39 14.57 15.50
N LEU A 367 5.11 14.46 14.19
CA LEU A 367 5.69 13.41 13.35
C LEU A 367 7.22 13.47 13.35
N PHE A 368 7.79 14.68 13.29
CA PHE A 368 9.24 14.88 13.33
C PHE A 368 9.84 14.46 14.67
N GLN A 369 9.25 14.90 15.78
CA GLN A 369 9.69 14.53 17.14
C GLN A 369 9.60 13.01 17.35
N GLN A 370 8.51 12.37 16.94
CA GLN A 370 8.34 10.92 17.04
C GLN A 370 9.36 10.16 16.19
N THR A 371 9.66 10.67 14.99
CA THR A 371 10.65 10.03 14.13
C THR A 371 12.05 10.16 14.73
N GLN A 372 12.43 11.34 15.23
CA GLN A 372 13.73 11.53 15.90
C GLN A 372 13.86 10.65 17.16
N ALA A 373 12.83 10.63 18.01
CA ALA A 373 12.80 9.79 19.21
C ALA A 373 12.88 8.30 18.90
N ALA A 374 12.33 7.84 17.77
CA ALA A 374 12.41 6.43 17.36
C ALA A 374 13.84 5.98 17.01
N PHE A 375 14.78 6.90 16.79
CA PHE A 375 16.16 6.60 16.41
C PHE A 375 17.20 6.99 17.49
N ASP A 376 16.75 7.23 18.73
CA ASP A 376 17.58 7.48 19.92
C ASP A 376 18.70 8.53 19.74
N ASP A 377 18.52 9.49 18.82
CA ASP A 377 19.54 10.48 18.42
C ASP A 377 20.91 9.87 17.99
N LYS A 378 20.97 8.56 17.70
CA LYS A 378 22.20 7.80 17.39
C LYS A 378 22.11 6.95 16.13
N ILE A 379 21.31 7.38 15.16
CA ILE A 379 21.16 6.68 13.88
C ILE A 379 22.49 6.37 13.19
N GLU A 380 23.52 7.18 13.42
CA GLU A 380 24.84 7.02 12.79
C GLU A 380 25.54 5.73 13.24
N GLU A 381 25.12 5.13 14.35
CA GLU A 381 25.66 3.88 14.90
C GLU A 381 24.97 2.63 14.33
N THR A 382 23.87 2.75 13.57
CA THR A 382 23.11 1.57 13.08
C THR A 382 23.91 0.70 12.11
N ASP A 383 23.79 -0.63 12.18
CA ASP A 383 24.41 -1.51 11.19
C ASP A 383 23.60 -1.60 9.88
N ASP A 384 22.32 -1.19 9.91
CA ASP A 384 21.44 -1.21 8.76
C ASP A 384 21.62 0.04 7.89
N PHE A 385 22.25 -0.14 6.73
CA PHE A 385 22.49 0.95 5.78
C PHE A 385 21.20 1.53 5.19
N GLU A 386 20.20 0.70 4.90
CA GLU A 386 18.93 1.19 4.35
C GLU A 386 18.20 2.04 5.38
N LEU A 387 18.18 1.59 6.65
CA LEU A 387 17.58 2.34 7.75
C LEU A 387 18.25 3.71 7.96
N PHE A 388 19.58 3.75 7.92
CA PHE A 388 20.33 5.00 7.98
C PHE A 388 19.96 5.92 6.82
N MET A 389 19.93 5.40 5.59
CA MET A 389 19.63 6.18 4.40
C MET A 389 18.21 6.76 4.44
N ASP A 390 17.23 5.98 4.88
CA ASP A 390 15.84 6.41 5.04
C ASP A 390 15.75 7.60 6.03
N TYR A 391 16.42 7.50 7.17
CA TYR A 391 16.47 8.58 8.16
C TYR A 391 17.24 9.81 7.67
N PHE A 392 18.37 9.60 6.98
CA PHE A 392 19.17 10.69 6.44
C PHE A 392 18.39 11.49 5.39
N GLN A 393 17.71 10.81 4.47
CA GLN A 393 16.82 11.45 3.49
C GLN A 393 15.69 12.23 4.16
N PHE A 394 15.10 11.66 5.23
CA PHE A 394 14.10 12.35 6.02
C PHE A 394 14.66 13.61 6.69
N THR A 395 15.84 13.53 7.29
CA THR A 395 16.50 14.68 7.95
C THR A 395 16.76 15.80 6.95
N LEU A 396 17.28 15.46 5.75
CA LEU A 396 17.47 16.43 4.67
C LEU A 396 16.17 17.10 4.23
N PHE A 397 15.08 16.33 4.21
CA PHE A 397 13.76 16.86 3.93
C PHE A 397 13.33 17.83 5.04
N VAL A 398 13.41 17.46 6.32
CA VAL A 398 13.02 18.35 7.44
C VAL A 398 13.78 19.68 7.40
N GLU A 399 15.09 19.64 7.15
CA GLU A 399 15.91 20.84 7.01
C GLU A 399 15.43 21.76 5.89
N LYS A 400 15.03 21.19 4.74
CA LYS A 400 14.52 21.96 3.60
C LYS A 400 13.24 22.74 3.95
N TRP A 401 12.41 22.22 4.86
CA TRP A 401 11.11 22.81 5.20
C TRP A 401 11.14 23.77 6.39
N GLY A 402 12.32 24.11 6.92
CA GLY A 402 12.51 25.33 7.71
C GLY A 402 12.21 25.21 9.21
N HIS A 403 12.40 24.04 9.83
CA HIS A 403 12.60 24.02 11.28
C HIS A 403 14.00 24.60 11.57
N ARG A 404 14.09 25.80 12.16
CA ARG A 404 15.37 26.44 12.53
C ARG A 404 16.25 25.55 13.41
N GLU A 405 15.66 24.60 14.13
CA GLU A 405 16.36 23.65 14.98
C GLU A 405 17.03 22.51 14.20
N ALA A 406 16.65 22.27 12.95
CA ALA A 406 17.19 21.18 12.14
C ALA A 406 18.40 21.59 11.28
N GLU A 407 18.69 22.88 11.12
CA GLU A 407 19.72 23.35 10.19
C GLU A 407 21.12 22.82 10.55
N GLY A 408 21.72 22.02 9.65
CA GLY A 408 23.05 21.43 9.83
C GLY A 408 23.06 20.07 10.54
N VAL A 409 21.90 19.58 11.00
CA VAL A 409 21.76 18.27 11.65
C VAL A 409 22.08 17.13 10.69
N ALA A 410 21.62 17.21 9.43
CA ALA A 410 21.94 16.21 8.42
C ALA A 410 23.46 16.16 8.14
N MET A 411 24.12 17.31 8.09
CA MET A 411 25.58 17.36 7.87
C MET A 411 26.35 16.79 9.05
N ASN A 412 25.91 17.05 10.29
CA ASN A 412 26.49 16.42 11.49
C ASN A 412 26.36 14.89 11.44
N ILE A 413 25.16 14.41 11.12
CA ILE A 413 24.88 12.97 10.98
C ILE A 413 25.73 12.34 9.89
N LEU A 414 25.86 13.00 8.74
CA LEU A 414 26.69 12.53 7.66
C LEU A 414 28.16 12.42 8.06
N ARG A 415 28.73 13.47 8.68
CA ARG A 415 30.13 13.47 9.15
C ARG A 415 30.38 12.36 10.13
N LYS A 416 29.51 12.22 11.15
CA LYS A 416 29.65 11.19 12.16
C LYS A 416 29.46 9.79 11.56
N ARG A 417 28.52 9.59 10.63
CA ARG A 417 28.39 8.32 9.91
C ARG A 417 29.64 7.95 9.12
N LEU A 418 30.19 8.90 8.36
CA LEU A 418 31.39 8.64 7.55
C LEU A 418 32.61 8.34 8.42
N SER A 419 32.69 8.91 9.63
CA SER A 419 33.79 8.67 10.58
C SER A 419 33.96 7.19 10.97
N TYR A 420 32.91 6.38 10.89
CA TYR A 420 33.01 4.94 11.17
C TYR A 420 33.80 4.16 10.11
N GLY A 421 33.96 4.69 8.89
CA GLY A 421 34.73 4.06 7.81
C GLY A 421 34.37 2.59 7.60
N GLY A 422 35.38 1.73 7.52
CA GLY A 422 35.21 0.28 7.31
C GLY A 422 34.44 -0.47 8.41
N ASN A 423 34.13 0.15 9.55
CA ASN A 423 33.35 -0.48 10.62
C ASN A 423 31.85 -0.55 10.30
N LYS A 424 31.38 0.16 9.27
CA LYS A 424 29.98 0.17 8.84
C LYS A 424 29.87 -0.09 7.35
N LYS A 425 28.74 -0.66 6.92
CA LYS A 425 28.47 -0.98 5.51
C LYS A 425 27.95 0.26 4.76
N GLY A 426 28.22 0.31 3.45
CA GLY A 426 27.66 1.32 2.54
C GLY A 426 28.32 2.69 2.59
N GLN A 427 29.49 2.86 3.21
CA GLN A 427 30.13 4.18 3.34
C GLN A 427 30.55 4.81 2.00
N GLU A 428 31.11 4.01 1.09
CA GLU A 428 31.45 4.51 -0.26
C GLU A 428 30.19 4.86 -1.06
N GLU A 429 29.12 4.07 -0.89
CA GLU A 429 27.81 4.29 -1.53
C GLU A 429 27.16 5.57 -0.98
N LEU A 430 27.25 5.80 0.34
CA LEU A 430 26.80 7.02 0.98
C LEU A 430 27.51 8.24 0.41
N LEU A 431 28.84 8.19 0.32
CA LEU A 431 29.64 9.29 -0.22
C LEU A 431 29.25 9.58 -1.67
N HIS A 432 29.11 8.55 -2.50
CA HIS A 432 28.66 8.67 -3.88
C HIS A 432 27.27 9.33 -3.97
N LEU A 433 26.30 8.83 -3.20
CA LEU A 433 24.93 9.37 -3.18
C LEU A 433 24.91 10.84 -2.75
N VAL A 434 25.68 11.22 -1.74
CA VAL A 434 25.81 12.60 -1.29
C VAL A 434 26.44 13.49 -2.37
N CYS A 435 27.46 13.02 -3.07
CA CYS A 435 28.08 13.75 -4.18
C CYS A 435 27.09 13.99 -5.34
N GLN A 436 26.14 13.08 -5.54
CA GLN A 436 25.06 13.23 -6.52
C GLN A 436 23.93 14.17 -6.10
N MET A 437 23.90 14.63 -4.84
CA MET A 437 22.87 15.57 -4.35
C MET A 437 23.21 17.03 -4.70
N TYR A 438 23.43 17.32 -5.99
CA TYR A 438 23.85 18.63 -6.51
C TYR A 438 22.97 19.80 -6.03
N ALA A 439 21.66 19.57 -5.94
CA ALA A 439 20.69 20.59 -5.54
C ALA A 439 20.70 20.89 -4.03
N ARG A 440 21.32 20.03 -3.20
CA ARG A 440 21.31 20.17 -1.74
C ARG A 440 22.65 20.60 -1.19
N PHE A 441 23.74 20.01 -1.67
CA PHE A 441 25.08 20.31 -1.19
C PHE A 441 25.89 20.97 -2.30
N SER A 442 26.29 22.22 -2.12
CA SER A 442 27.23 22.88 -3.01
C SER A 442 28.59 22.20 -2.95
N ARG A 443 29.41 22.41 -3.98
CA ARG A 443 30.79 21.90 -3.99
C ARG A 443 31.57 22.39 -2.77
N GLU A 444 31.46 23.68 -2.47
CA GLU A 444 32.21 24.35 -1.40
C GLU A 444 31.91 23.71 -0.03
N VAL A 445 30.62 23.46 0.24
CA VAL A 445 30.18 22.83 1.50
C VAL A 445 30.71 21.40 1.63
N LEU A 446 30.64 20.60 0.56
CA LEU A 446 31.20 19.23 0.58
C LEU A 446 32.72 19.24 0.71
N GLU A 447 33.39 20.18 0.04
CA GLU A 447 34.84 20.31 0.12
C GLU A 447 35.29 20.65 1.55
N GLU A 448 34.66 21.63 2.17
CA GLU A 448 35.01 22.07 3.51
C GLU A 448 34.63 21.04 4.58
N GLN A 449 33.40 20.49 4.52
CA GLN A 449 32.87 19.69 5.62
C GLN A 449 33.09 18.18 5.48
N ILE A 450 33.37 17.67 4.28
CA ILE A 450 33.54 16.23 4.02
C ILE A 450 34.94 15.94 3.47
N PHE A 451 35.29 16.46 2.29
CA PHE A 451 36.54 16.07 1.62
C PHE A 451 37.78 16.51 2.42
N ARG A 452 37.85 17.77 2.86
CA ARG A 452 38.96 18.25 3.69
C ARG A 452 38.99 17.55 5.04
N LEU A 453 37.84 17.36 5.69
CA LEU A 453 37.77 16.63 6.95
C LEU A 453 38.37 15.22 6.82
N ILE A 454 38.01 14.47 5.77
CA ILE A 454 38.56 13.13 5.49
C ILE A 454 40.08 13.16 5.28
N ILE A 455 40.59 14.19 4.59
CA ILE A 455 42.02 14.36 4.30
C ILE A 455 42.80 14.79 5.55
N ASP A 456 42.27 15.75 6.30
CA ASP A 456 42.90 16.37 7.47
C ASP A 456 42.92 15.41 8.66
N GLU A 457 41.87 14.61 8.85
CA GLU A 457 41.81 13.55 9.87
C GLU A 457 42.46 12.23 9.43
N ASP A 458 43.01 12.17 8.21
CA ASP A 458 43.71 11.02 7.62
C ASP A 458 42.94 9.70 7.67
N TRP A 459 41.66 9.72 7.28
CA TRP A 459 40.83 8.51 7.26
C TRP A 459 41.24 7.55 6.13
N SER A 460 42.19 6.65 6.43
CA SER A 460 42.81 5.71 5.48
C SER A 460 41.82 4.89 4.66
N TYR A 461 40.69 4.47 5.26
CA TYR A 461 39.63 3.73 4.57
C TYR A 461 39.16 4.42 3.27
N TYR A 462 38.98 5.73 3.29
CA TYR A 462 38.56 6.50 2.10
C TYR A 462 39.76 6.90 1.25
N LEU A 463 40.85 7.33 1.87
CA LEU A 463 42.02 7.86 1.18
C LEU A 463 42.75 6.81 0.34
N ASP A 464 42.67 5.55 0.72
CA ASP A 464 43.21 4.42 -0.03
C ASP A 464 42.19 3.79 -0.98
N SER A 465 40.91 4.21 -0.92
CA SER A 465 39.86 3.78 -1.83
C SER A 465 39.95 4.53 -3.16
N ALA A 466 39.73 3.80 -4.25
CA ALA A 466 39.60 4.34 -5.59
C ALA A 466 38.41 5.34 -5.69
N LYS A 467 37.28 5.00 -5.07
CA LYS A 467 36.03 5.74 -5.26
C LYS A 467 36.07 7.15 -4.68
N PHE A 468 36.71 7.36 -3.53
CA PHE A 468 36.76 8.67 -2.88
C PHE A 468 37.34 9.75 -3.81
N TRP A 469 38.52 9.48 -4.38
CA TRP A 469 39.19 10.45 -5.24
C TRP A 469 38.49 10.65 -6.58
N TYR A 470 37.88 9.58 -7.12
CA TYR A 470 37.03 9.69 -8.30
C TYR A 470 35.85 10.64 -8.05
N GLU A 471 35.13 10.46 -6.93
CA GLU A 471 33.99 11.32 -6.59
C GLU A 471 34.41 12.76 -6.32
N TYR A 472 35.58 12.98 -5.69
CA TYR A 472 36.08 14.33 -5.47
C TYR A 472 36.41 15.04 -6.79
N CYS A 473 37.12 14.37 -7.71
CA CYS A 473 37.37 14.90 -9.05
C CYS A 473 36.07 15.14 -9.82
N ASN A 474 35.15 14.19 -9.78
CA ASN A 474 33.86 14.28 -10.46
C ASN A 474 33.00 15.44 -9.93
N ARG A 475 32.99 15.67 -8.62
CA ARG A 475 32.23 16.79 -8.01
C ARG A 475 32.79 18.15 -8.40
N VAL A 476 34.12 18.28 -8.49
CA VAL A 476 34.77 19.50 -8.99
C VAL A 476 34.48 19.70 -10.47
N TRP A 477 34.51 18.63 -11.26
CA TRP A 477 34.33 18.69 -12.71
C TRP A 477 32.91 19.04 -13.14
N THR A 478 31.92 18.48 -12.44
CA THR A 478 30.48 18.67 -12.70
C THR A 478 29.91 19.97 -12.13
N ASP A 479 30.74 20.77 -11.45
CA ASP A 479 30.33 22.03 -10.87
C ASP A 479 29.96 23.05 -11.95
N GLN A 480 28.74 23.59 -11.86
CA GLN A 480 28.19 24.54 -12.84
C GLN A 480 28.50 25.99 -12.47
N GLU A 481 28.95 26.26 -11.24
CA GLU A 481 29.24 27.62 -10.76
C GLU A 481 30.61 28.13 -11.21
N THR A 482 31.53 27.22 -11.54
CA THR A 482 32.91 27.51 -11.92
C THR A 482 33.18 27.19 -13.39
N SER A 483 34.16 27.88 -13.99
CA SER A 483 34.51 27.65 -15.38
C SER A 483 35.26 26.32 -15.58
N TYR A 484 35.15 25.76 -16.79
CA TYR A 484 35.90 24.56 -17.19
C TYR A 484 37.41 24.66 -16.87
N LEU A 485 38.03 25.82 -17.17
CA LEU A 485 39.46 26.04 -16.94
C LEU A 485 39.81 26.08 -15.45
N GLU A 486 38.93 26.61 -14.61
CA GLU A 486 39.13 26.65 -13.16
C GLU A 486 38.98 25.25 -12.55
N ASN A 487 37.99 24.47 -12.97
CA ASN A 487 37.80 23.10 -12.50
C ASN A 487 38.99 22.21 -12.90
N ARG A 488 39.42 22.32 -14.16
CA ARG A 488 40.64 21.66 -14.67
C ARG A 488 41.87 22.03 -13.85
N ARG A 489 42.13 23.32 -13.64
CA ARG A 489 43.28 23.78 -12.84
C ARG A 489 43.21 23.30 -11.40
N TYR A 490 42.01 23.28 -10.80
CA TYR A 490 41.82 22.83 -9.44
C TYR A 490 42.20 21.37 -9.27
N ILE A 491 41.73 20.48 -10.16
CA ILE A 491 42.06 19.06 -10.12
C ILE A 491 43.57 18.85 -10.23
N VAL A 492 44.20 19.49 -11.23
CA VAL A 492 45.63 19.32 -11.50
C VAL A 492 46.50 19.88 -10.37
N GLN A 493 46.19 21.07 -9.86
CA GLN A 493 47.07 21.78 -8.92
C GLN A 493 46.78 21.44 -7.45
N LYS A 494 45.57 21.01 -7.10
CA LYS A 494 45.16 20.77 -5.71
C LYS A 494 44.91 19.30 -5.41
N ILE A 495 44.29 18.54 -6.31
CA ILE A 495 43.91 17.15 -6.05
C ILE A 495 45.05 16.17 -6.39
N LEU A 496 45.63 16.24 -7.60
CA LEU A 496 46.71 15.33 -8.01
C LEU A 496 47.89 15.25 -7.02
N PRO A 497 48.39 16.37 -6.44
CA PRO A 497 49.49 16.31 -5.47
C PRO A 497 49.14 15.63 -4.15
N LEU A 498 47.84 15.56 -3.81
CA LEU A 498 47.37 14.86 -2.61
C LEU A 498 47.25 13.35 -2.86
N VAL A 499 46.77 12.96 -4.04
CA VAL A 499 46.62 11.55 -4.47
C VAL A 499 47.98 10.87 -4.66
N SER A 500 49.00 11.60 -5.12
CA SER A 500 50.33 11.04 -5.41
C SER A 500 50.99 10.35 -4.20
N LYS A 501 50.58 10.73 -2.98
CA LYS A 501 51.04 10.19 -1.69
C LYS A 501 50.23 8.99 -1.19
N ARG A 502 49.19 8.54 -1.91
CA ARG A 502 48.23 7.51 -1.48
C ARG A 502 48.42 6.19 -2.22
N SER A 503 47.56 5.20 -1.94
CA SER A 503 47.63 3.84 -2.49
C SER A 503 47.62 3.80 -4.04
N ALA A 504 48.12 2.71 -4.62
CA ALA A 504 48.06 2.49 -6.08
C ALA A 504 46.62 2.45 -6.62
N ASN A 505 45.67 1.96 -5.82
CA ASN A 505 44.25 1.92 -6.20
C ASN A 505 43.65 3.33 -6.30
N ALA A 506 43.98 4.22 -5.36
CA ALA A 506 43.57 5.62 -5.40
C ALA A 506 44.10 6.32 -6.65
N LYS A 507 45.38 6.10 -6.98
CA LYS A 507 46.04 6.63 -8.18
C LYS A 507 45.36 6.15 -9.46
N GLN A 508 45.10 4.85 -9.59
CA GLN A 508 44.50 4.25 -10.78
C GLN A 508 43.10 4.83 -11.08
N SER A 509 42.32 5.10 -10.05
CA SER A 509 40.98 5.65 -10.21
C SER A 509 40.97 7.08 -10.75
N VAL A 510 41.94 7.89 -10.30
CA VAL A 510 42.10 9.27 -10.78
C VAL A 510 42.66 9.28 -12.20
N ILE A 511 43.56 8.36 -12.54
CA ILE A 511 44.03 8.15 -13.91
C ILE A 511 42.85 7.82 -14.83
N SER A 512 42.00 6.87 -14.46
CA SER A 512 40.79 6.53 -15.23
C SER A 512 39.84 7.72 -15.41
N PHE A 513 39.71 8.57 -14.39
CA PHE A 513 38.98 9.83 -14.50
C PHE A 513 39.64 10.79 -15.51
N CYS A 514 40.96 11.01 -15.41
CA CYS A 514 41.71 11.87 -16.33
C CYS A 514 41.58 11.37 -17.79
N GLU A 515 41.71 10.06 -18.03
CA GLU A 515 41.55 9.46 -19.36
C GLU A 515 40.18 9.72 -19.97
N THR A 516 39.13 9.73 -19.14
CA THR A 516 37.73 9.89 -19.61
C THR A 516 37.37 11.35 -19.85
N TYR A 517 37.76 12.25 -18.94
CA TYR A 517 37.25 13.63 -18.91
C TYR A 517 38.30 14.70 -19.23
N MET A 518 39.59 14.38 -19.06
CA MET A 518 40.71 15.32 -19.22
C MET A 518 41.84 14.73 -20.10
N PRO A 519 41.54 14.29 -21.34
CA PRO A 519 42.53 13.61 -22.20
C PRO A 519 43.77 14.46 -22.50
N GLU A 520 43.66 15.79 -22.41
CA GLU A 520 44.76 16.73 -22.64
C GLU A 520 45.77 16.83 -21.48
N ASP A 521 45.40 16.42 -20.26
CA ASP A 521 46.27 16.46 -19.07
C ASP A 521 46.68 15.06 -18.61
N VAL A 522 46.41 14.03 -19.42
CA VAL A 522 46.69 12.63 -19.07
C VAL A 522 48.18 12.44 -18.79
N ASP A 523 49.06 13.03 -19.60
CA ASP A 523 50.51 12.99 -19.39
C ASP A 523 50.91 13.59 -18.04
N VAL A 524 50.31 14.71 -17.66
CA VAL A 524 50.53 15.36 -16.36
C VAL A 524 49.99 14.50 -15.20
N CYS A 525 48.84 13.82 -15.40
CA CYS A 525 48.31 12.86 -14.42
C CYS A 525 49.27 11.67 -14.23
N TYR A 526 49.82 11.09 -15.31
CA TYR A 526 50.78 9.98 -15.25
C TYR A 526 52.09 10.38 -14.58
N ASP A 527 52.66 11.53 -14.97
CA ASP A 527 53.90 12.07 -14.41
C ASP A 527 53.77 12.34 -12.90
N THR A 528 52.63 12.86 -12.46
CA THR A 528 52.41 13.24 -11.05
C THR A 528 52.08 12.04 -10.16
N LEU A 529 51.39 11.02 -10.70
CA LEU A 529 50.91 9.87 -9.91
C LEU A 529 51.86 8.67 -9.99
N GLY A 530 52.76 8.63 -10.97
CA GLY A 530 53.77 7.58 -11.15
C GLY A 530 53.22 6.31 -11.79
N GLY A 531 52.27 6.43 -12.72
CA GLY A 531 51.78 5.30 -13.51
C GLY A 531 52.62 5.09 -14.78
N ASP A 532 52.81 3.84 -15.19
CA ASP A 532 53.38 3.55 -16.52
C ASP A 532 52.39 4.02 -17.60
N LEU A 533 52.84 4.89 -18.50
CA LEU A 533 52.05 5.34 -19.66
C LEU A 533 51.65 4.12 -20.51
N PRO A 534 50.36 3.93 -20.84
CA PRO A 534 49.97 2.93 -21.83
C PRO A 534 50.65 3.27 -23.17
N ALA A 535 51.31 2.27 -23.77
CA ALA A 535 52.18 2.41 -24.94
C ALA A 535 51.52 3.01 -26.21
N GLN A 536 50.24 3.39 -26.16
CA GLN A 536 49.50 4.02 -27.25
C GLN A 536 49.58 5.56 -27.25
N LEU A 537 50.09 6.20 -26.19
CA LEU A 537 50.25 7.67 -26.10
C LEU A 537 51.67 8.17 -26.42
N ILE A 538 52.64 7.27 -26.63
CA ILE A 538 54.05 7.62 -26.94
C ILE A 538 54.23 8.11 -28.40
N SER A 539 53.16 8.20 -29.20
CA SER A 539 53.22 8.74 -30.56
C SER A 539 52.19 9.84 -30.82
N ARG A 540 52.42 11.03 -30.28
CA ARG A 540 51.98 12.29 -30.89
C ARG A 540 53.01 13.39 -30.69
#